data_AF-A0A357KXW4-F1
#
_entry.id   AF-A0A357KXW4-F1
#
_cell.length_a   1.000
_cell.length_b   1.000
_cell.length_c   1.000
_cell.angle_alpha   90.00
_cell.angle_beta   90.00
_cell.angle_gamma   90.00
#
_symmetry.space_group_name_H-M   'P 1'
#
loop_
_entity.id
_entity.type
_entity.pdbx_description
1 polymer ?
#
loop_
_entity_poly.entity_id
_entity_poly.type
_entity_poly.pdbx_seq_one_letter_code
_entity_poly.pdbx_strand_id
1 'polypeptide(L)'
;MSGPLVLSAGAGGGAGAWERLGEVLSFRAGYNTTVVLVGVLMLGIAGGVVGALALLRKRSLVADALSHATLPGVGLGFIVASSLGAGGKNVSVLLTGAAVTGALGVLCVQAIARWSRLAQDAAIAIVLSVFFGAGVVILSVVQGMSAGNQGGLKAFIYGQTAAMSVGDAALMGAIALLSAGAAVLLLKEFAVVAFDEGFARATGWPVMALDLAGMALIVLVTVAGLQAVGLLLIVAILIVPPAAARFWTDRVGGLVLLSAVLGGASGLLGAGASAVLPGKPTGAVIVLVAGGLFLLSMLLAPRRGLLAAGLRRARLRWRVIEDHALRAMLEHTDTHGGARVPRGALARACGWGGSLASWPLRVLIARGLLRREGGDMALTPAGAARAAAVTRNHRLWERYLIERADIAPSHVDFSADLVEHVLSPSIVAALENALRAEGRLPSPHPLSAVEESGARR
;
A
#
# COMPACT_ATOMS: atom_id res chain seq x y z
N MET A 1 -2.86 -43.23 -24.32
CA MET A 1 -1.84 -42.67 -25.23
C MET A 1 -2.54 -41.72 -26.19
N SER A 2 -2.49 -40.43 -25.91
CA SER A 2 -3.02 -39.37 -26.77
C SER A 2 -2.08 -38.19 -26.56
N GLY A 3 -1.36 -37.83 -27.62
CA GLY A 3 -0.14 -37.04 -27.57
C GLY A 3 -0.33 -35.57 -27.16
N PRO A 4 0.78 -34.84 -26.97
CA PRO A 4 0.75 -33.42 -26.67
C PRO A 4 0.27 -32.67 -27.91
N LEU A 5 -0.88 -32.01 -27.81
CA LEU A 5 -1.37 -31.09 -28.85
C LEU A 5 -0.47 -29.86 -28.92
N VAL A 6 0.57 -29.95 -29.75
CA VAL A 6 1.16 -28.80 -30.41
C VAL A 6 0.15 -28.37 -31.49
N LEU A 7 -0.70 -27.40 -31.17
CA LEU A 7 -1.56 -26.75 -32.17
C LEU A 7 -0.88 -25.47 -32.67
N SER A 8 -0.75 -25.43 -33.99
CA SER A 8 0.01 -24.49 -34.80
C SER A 8 -0.15 -23.03 -34.37
N ALA A 9 0.99 -22.34 -34.32
CA ALA A 9 1.07 -20.89 -34.45
C ALA A 9 0.47 -20.45 -35.80
N GLY A 10 -0.85 -20.25 -35.82
CA GLY A 10 -1.52 -19.51 -36.88
C GLY A 10 -1.36 -18.02 -36.60
N ALA A 11 -0.67 -17.33 -37.50
CA ALA A 11 -0.52 -15.88 -37.50
C ALA A 11 -1.89 -15.18 -37.47
N GLY A 12 -2.24 -14.62 -36.32
CA GLY A 12 -3.40 -13.75 -36.12
C GLY A 12 -3.06 -12.78 -35.00
N GLY A 13 -2.95 -11.50 -35.35
CA GLY A 13 -2.49 -10.41 -34.49
C GLY A 13 -3.33 -10.23 -33.21
N GLY A 14 -2.91 -9.31 -32.35
CA GLY A 14 -3.39 -9.13 -30.97
C GLY A 14 -4.90 -9.18 -30.71
N ALA A 15 -5.76 -9.03 -31.72
CA ALA A 15 -7.20 -9.30 -31.64
C ALA A 15 -7.53 -10.74 -31.18
N GLY A 16 -6.83 -11.76 -31.69
CA GLY A 16 -7.05 -13.16 -31.27
C GLY A 16 -6.54 -13.46 -29.86
N ALA A 17 -5.61 -12.65 -29.34
CA ALA A 17 -5.13 -12.77 -27.97
C ALA A 17 -6.16 -12.22 -26.97
N TRP A 18 -6.85 -11.11 -27.30
CA TRP A 18 -7.90 -10.53 -26.47
C TRP A 18 -9.15 -11.39 -26.41
N GLU A 19 -9.58 -12.00 -27.52
CA GLU A 19 -10.69 -12.97 -27.53
C GLU A 19 -10.35 -14.21 -26.70
N ARG A 20 -9.15 -14.78 -26.86
CA ARG A 20 -8.69 -15.90 -26.03
C ARG A 20 -8.58 -15.53 -24.54
N LEU A 21 -8.14 -14.31 -24.21
CA LEU A 21 -8.16 -13.81 -22.84
C LEU A 21 -9.59 -13.73 -22.29
N GLY A 22 -10.54 -13.24 -23.10
CA GLY A 22 -11.96 -13.22 -22.76
C GLY A 22 -12.54 -14.62 -22.53
N GLU A 23 -12.18 -15.61 -23.35
CA GLU A 23 -12.57 -17.01 -23.18
C GLU A 23 -11.97 -17.65 -21.93
N VAL A 24 -10.70 -17.37 -21.64
CA VAL A 24 -10.01 -17.87 -20.44
C VAL A 24 -10.61 -17.26 -19.17
N LEU A 25 -10.83 -15.95 -19.17
CA LEU A 25 -11.42 -15.22 -18.03
C LEU A 25 -12.91 -15.53 -17.82
N SER A 26 -13.62 -15.94 -18.88
CA SER A 26 -15.01 -16.42 -18.80
C SER A 26 -15.14 -17.92 -18.48
N PHE A 27 -14.03 -18.59 -18.14
CA PHE A 27 -13.96 -20.03 -17.85
C PHE A 27 -14.41 -20.94 -19.00
N ARG A 28 -14.25 -20.48 -20.25
CA ARG A 28 -14.64 -21.21 -21.48
C ARG A 28 -13.47 -21.85 -22.22
N ALA A 29 -12.23 -21.53 -21.86
CA ALA A 29 -11.03 -21.98 -22.58
C ALA A 29 -10.59 -23.44 -22.32
N GLY A 30 -11.33 -24.21 -21.50
CA GLY A 30 -11.07 -25.64 -21.25
C GLY A 30 -11.05 -26.03 -19.76
N TYR A 31 -11.24 -27.32 -19.49
CA TYR A 31 -11.38 -27.87 -18.14
C TYR A 31 -10.12 -27.66 -17.26
N ASN A 32 -8.95 -28.05 -17.76
CA ASN A 32 -7.69 -27.91 -16.99
C ASN A 32 -7.34 -26.44 -16.69
N THR A 33 -7.55 -25.54 -17.65
CA THR A 33 -7.32 -24.10 -17.47
C THR A 33 -8.24 -23.52 -16.39
N THR A 34 -9.51 -23.95 -16.38
CA THR A 34 -10.50 -23.52 -15.38
C THR A 34 -10.13 -23.98 -13.97
N VAL A 35 -9.70 -25.23 -13.82
CA VAL A 35 -9.21 -25.77 -12.54
C VAL A 35 -8.01 -24.98 -12.02
N VAL A 36 -7.08 -24.62 -12.92
CA VAL A 36 -5.94 -23.76 -12.59
C VAL A 36 -6.35 -22.37 -12.14
N LEU A 37 -7.23 -21.71 -12.90
CA LEU A 37 -7.72 -20.37 -12.58
C LEU A 37 -8.40 -20.34 -11.21
N VAL A 38 -9.29 -21.29 -10.93
CA VAL A 38 -10.00 -21.37 -9.64
C VAL A 38 -9.02 -21.62 -8.50
N GLY A 39 -8.07 -22.55 -8.66
CA GLY A 39 -7.08 -22.84 -7.63
C GLY A 39 -6.23 -21.63 -7.28
N VAL A 40 -5.67 -20.95 -8.28
CA VAL A 40 -4.83 -19.76 -8.07
C VAL A 40 -5.66 -18.58 -7.55
N LEU A 41 -6.92 -18.43 -7.98
CA LEU A 41 -7.85 -17.42 -7.46
C LEU A 41 -8.08 -17.63 -5.95
N MET A 42 -8.41 -18.86 -5.53
CA MET A 42 -8.64 -19.18 -4.12
C MET A 42 -7.38 -19.00 -3.28
N LEU A 43 -6.23 -19.46 -3.78
CA LEU A 43 -4.94 -19.24 -3.12
C LEU A 43 -4.61 -17.75 -3.01
N GLY A 44 -4.88 -16.97 -4.06
CA GLY A 44 -4.73 -15.52 -4.10
C GLY A 44 -5.56 -14.81 -3.03
N ILE A 45 -6.83 -15.21 -2.89
CA ILE A 45 -7.74 -14.72 -1.86
C ILE A 45 -7.19 -15.05 -0.47
N ALA A 46 -6.84 -16.32 -0.20
CA ALA A 46 -6.35 -16.74 1.11
C ALA A 46 -5.02 -16.08 1.48
N GLY A 47 -4.08 -16.00 0.55
CA GLY A 47 -2.80 -15.31 0.77
C GLY A 47 -2.99 -13.81 0.94
N GLY A 48 -3.94 -13.17 0.25
CA GLY A 48 -4.32 -11.78 0.52
C GLY A 48 -4.88 -11.56 1.93
N VAL A 49 -5.77 -12.44 2.39
CA VAL A 49 -6.37 -12.37 3.73
C VAL A 49 -5.32 -12.60 4.83
N VAL A 50 -4.61 -13.71 4.78
CA VAL A 50 -3.59 -14.07 5.78
C VAL A 50 -2.42 -13.09 5.74
N GLY A 51 -2.02 -12.68 4.54
CA GLY A 51 -0.99 -11.67 4.32
C GLY A 51 -1.34 -10.30 4.90
N ALA A 52 -2.61 -9.90 4.86
CA ALA A 52 -3.06 -8.65 5.48
C ALA A 52 -2.83 -8.65 7.00
N LEU A 53 -3.09 -9.77 7.67
CA LEU A 53 -2.83 -9.91 9.11
C LEU A 53 -1.33 -9.93 9.41
N ALA A 54 -0.55 -10.63 8.59
CA ALA A 54 0.92 -10.65 8.71
C ALA A 54 1.51 -9.25 8.52
N LEU A 55 0.99 -8.47 7.57
CA LEU A 55 1.40 -7.09 7.32
C LEU A 55 1.08 -6.19 8.52
N LEU A 56 -0.14 -6.28 9.07
CA LEU A 56 -0.54 -5.50 10.25
C LEU A 56 0.35 -5.79 11.45
N ARG A 57 0.80 -7.05 11.61
CA ARG A 57 1.72 -7.44 12.68
C ARG A 57 3.19 -7.11 12.41
N LYS A 58 3.51 -6.46 11.28
CA LYS A 58 4.89 -6.21 10.82
C LYS A 58 5.71 -7.50 10.68
N ARG A 59 5.05 -8.58 10.26
CA ARG A 59 5.62 -9.93 10.06
C ARG A 59 5.58 -10.38 8.60
N SER A 60 5.53 -9.44 7.65
CA SER A 60 5.43 -9.78 6.22
C SER A 60 6.61 -10.64 5.73
N LEU A 61 7.81 -10.47 6.30
CA LEU A 61 9.00 -11.26 5.95
C LEU A 61 9.00 -12.69 6.53
N VAL A 62 8.10 -13.00 7.46
CA VAL A 62 7.96 -14.37 7.99
C VAL A 62 7.55 -15.33 6.86
N ALA A 63 6.68 -14.89 5.95
CA ALA A 63 6.27 -15.70 4.80
C ALA A 63 7.46 -16.14 3.92
N ASP A 64 8.44 -15.25 3.73
CA ASP A 64 9.66 -15.51 2.97
C ASP A 64 10.56 -16.53 3.67
N ALA A 65 10.87 -16.28 4.94
CA ALA A 65 11.64 -17.20 5.77
C ALA A 65 11.01 -18.60 5.85
N LEU A 66 9.68 -18.68 6.00
CA LEU A 66 8.97 -19.95 6.06
C LEU A 66 9.00 -20.70 4.74
N SER A 67 8.89 -19.98 3.62
CA SER A 67 8.99 -20.61 2.31
C SER A 67 10.36 -21.27 2.15
N HIS A 68 11.44 -20.58 2.52
CA HIS A 68 12.78 -21.18 2.49
C HIS A 68 13.00 -22.27 3.55
N ALA A 69 12.32 -22.19 4.70
CA ALA A 69 12.31 -23.23 5.71
C ALA A 69 11.65 -24.54 5.24
N THR A 70 10.81 -24.50 4.21
CA THR A 70 10.24 -25.72 3.62
C THR A 70 11.22 -26.50 2.74
N LEU A 71 12.21 -25.84 2.14
CA LEU A 71 13.18 -26.46 1.21
C LEU A 71 13.93 -27.67 1.79
N PRO A 72 14.54 -27.61 3.00
CA PRO A 72 15.17 -28.79 3.59
C PRO A 72 14.19 -29.94 3.81
N GLY A 73 12.93 -29.64 4.14
CA GLY A 73 11.88 -30.65 4.33
C GLY A 73 11.48 -31.35 3.05
N VAL A 74 11.36 -30.62 1.94
CA VAL A 74 11.14 -31.21 0.62
C VAL A 74 12.31 -32.12 0.24
N GLY A 75 13.55 -31.68 0.47
CA GLY A 75 14.75 -32.47 0.19
C GLY A 75 14.83 -33.77 1.02
N LEU A 76 14.59 -33.68 2.33
CA LEU A 76 14.55 -34.86 3.21
C LEU A 76 13.38 -35.78 2.86
N GLY A 77 12.21 -35.23 2.56
CA GLY A 77 11.05 -35.98 2.10
C GLY A 77 11.34 -36.78 0.83
N PHE A 78 12.11 -36.21 -0.11
CA PHE A 78 12.57 -36.91 -1.31
C PHE A 78 13.49 -38.09 -0.97
N ILE A 79 14.46 -37.88 -0.08
CA ILE A 79 15.41 -38.93 0.34
C ILE A 79 14.66 -40.08 1.01
N VAL A 80 13.73 -39.78 1.92
CA VAL A 80 12.90 -40.78 2.63
C VAL A 80 11.98 -41.52 1.66
N ALA A 81 11.32 -40.81 0.74
CA ALA A 81 10.49 -41.46 -0.28
C ALA A 81 11.34 -42.40 -1.15
N SER A 82 12.52 -41.95 -1.58
CA SER A 82 13.44 -42.74 -2.38
C SER A 82 13.98 -43.97 -1.64
N SER A 83 14.21 -43.90 -0.33
CA SER A 83 14.70 -45.04 0.45
C SER A 83 13.61 -46.09 0.72
N LEU A 84 12.34 -45.67 0.78
CA LEU A 84 11.18 -46.54 0.96
C LEU A 84 10.73 -47.25 -0.33
N GLY A 85 11.44 -47.07 -1.46
CA GLY A 85 11.10 -47.69 -2.75
C GLY A 85 9.87 -47.08 -3.44
N ALA A 86 9.14 -46.18 -2.78
CA ALA A 86 8.11 -45.35 -3.37
C ALA A 86 8.81 -44.24 -4.18
N GLY A 87 8.99 -44.45 -5.50
CA GLY A 87 9.71 -43.54 -6.39
C GLY A 87 9.55 -42.07 -5.97
N GLY A 88 10.67 -41.37 -5.71
CA GLY A 88 10.81 -40.21 -4.81
C GLY A 88 9.91 -38.96 -5.03
N LYS A 89 8.90 -39.05 -5.89
CA LYS A 89 7.89 -38.03 -6.20
C LYS A 89 6.58 -38.18 -5.43
N ASN A 90 6.53 -38.94 -4.33
CA ASN A 90 5.29 -39.00 -3.55
C ASN A 90 4.99 -37.62 -2.95
N VAL A 91 4.06 -36.91 -3.59
CA VAL A 91 3.70 -35.52 -3.28
C VAL A 91 3.31 -35.36 -1.81
N SER A 92 2.59 -36.34 -1.26
CA SER A 92 2.17 -36.33 0.14
C SER A 92 3.37 -36.34 1.11
N VAL A 93 4.41 -37.11 0.81
CA VAL A 93 5.64 -37.18 1.63
C VAL A 93 6.43 -35.90 1.53
N LEU A 94 6.55 -35.32 0.33
CA LEU A 94 7.23 -34.06 0.08
C LEU A 94 6.54 -32.89 0.81
N LEU A 95 5.21 -32.80 0.73
CA LEU A 95 4.42 -31.80 1.43
C LEU A 95 4.48 -31.97 2.95
N THR A 96 4.47 -33.20 3.45
CA THR A 96 4.61 -33.46 4.89
C THR A 96 5.98 -33.03 5.37
N GLY A 97 7.05 -33.34 4.62
CA GLY A 97 8.40 -32.86 4.91
C GLY A 97 8.48 -31.33 4.94
N ALA A 98 7.93 -30.68 3.91
CA ALA A 98 7.84 -29.22 3.82
C ALA A 98 7.08 -28.60 5.01
N ALA A 99 5.96 -29.19 5.41
CA ALA A 99 5.16 -28.72 6.54
C ALA A 99 5.90 -28.89 7.87
N VAL A 100 6.58 -30.02 8.08
CA VAL A 100 7.36 -30.27 9.30
C VAL A 100 8.51 -29.28 9.42
N THR A 101 9.32 -29.09 8.38
CA THR A 101 10.45 -28.14 8.47
C THR A 101 9.99 -26.69 8.46
N GLY A 102 8.89 -26.36 7.78
CA GLY A 102 8.25 -25.05 7.88
C GLY A 102 7.75 -24.75 9.30
N ALA A 103 7.09 -25.70 9.95
CA ALA A 103 6.66 -25.58 11.34
C ALA A 103 7.86 -25.47 12.30
N LEU A 104 8.92 -26.26 12.09
CA LEU A 104 10.18 -26.09 12.83
C LEU A 104 10.77 -24.69 12.63
N GLY A 105 10.73 -24.15 11.41
CA GLY A 105 11.12 -22.77 11.12
C GLY A 105 10.33 -21.75 11.93
N VAL A 106 9.00 -21.88 12.01
CA VAL A 106 8.15 -21.03 12.87
C VAL A 106 8.61 -21.10 14.33
N LEU A 107 8.79 -22.31 14.85
CA LEU A 107 9.18 -22.54 16.24
C LEU A 107 10.56 -21.96 16.53
N CYS A 108 11.51 -22.09 15.61
CA CYS A 108 12.84 -21.48 15.72
C CYS A 108 12.76 -19.95 15.74
N VAL A 109 11.98 -19.33 14.83
CA VAL A 109 11.78 -17.87 14.81
C VAL A 109 11.20 -17.40 16.14
N GLN A 110 10.15 -18.06 16.65
CA GLN A 110 9.57 -17.72 17.94
C GLN A 110 10.55 -17.92 19.10
N ALA A 111 11.25 -19.05 19.15
CA ALA A 111 12.18 -19.36 20.23
C ALA A 111 13.32 -18.34 20.31
N ILE A 112 13.92 -18.00 19.16
CA ILE A 112 14.96 -16.98 19.09
C ILE A 112 14.40 -15.62 19.50
N ALA A 113 13.27 -15.19 18.95
CA ALA A 113 12.69 -13.89 19.29
C ALA A 113 12.27 -13.79 20.77
N ARG A 114 11.91 -14.90 21.41
CA ARG A 114 11.46 -14.92 22.81
C ARG A 114 12.61 -15.02 23.80
N TRP A 115 13.61 -15.84 23.51
CA TRP A 115 14.67 -16.18 24.49
C TRP A 115 15.95 -15.38 24.27
N SER A 116 16.07 -14.67 23.15
CA SER A 116 17.19 -13.78 22.89
C SER A 116 16.78 -12.31 22.97
N ARG A 117 17.78 -11.41 22.98
CA ARG A 117 17.58 -9.96 22.87
C ARG A 117 17.57 -9.47 21.42
N LEU A 118 17.52 -10.39 20.45
CA LEU A 118 17.55 -10.05 19.03
C LEU A 118 16.21 -9.46 18.60
N ALA A 119 16.27 -8.49 17.68
CA ALA A 119 15.09 -8.00 17.00
C ALA A 119 14.42 -9.15 16.21
N GLN A 120 13.10 -9.13 16.12
CA GLN A 120 12.33 -10.19 15.45
C GLN A 120 12.76 -10.36 13.99
N ASP A 121 13.08 -9.28 13.28
CA ASP A 121 13.55 -9.31 11.89
C ASP A 121 14.92 -10.01 11.77
N ALA A 122 15.78 -9.87 12.78
CA ALA A 122 17.05 -10.60 12.83
C ALA A 122 16.83 -12.09 13.06
N ALA A 123 15.90 -12.47 13.94
CA ALA A 123 15.53 -13.87 14.15
C ALA A 123 15.01 -14.52 12.86
N ILE A 124 14.16 -13.81 12.11
CA ILE A 124 13.64 -14.23 10.79
C ILE A 124 14.80 -14.43 9.80
N ALA A 125 15.72 -13.47 9.71
CA ALA A 125 16.86 -13.54 8.79
C ALA A 125 17.84 -14.68 9.11
N ILE A 126 18.09 -14.97 10.39
CA ILE A 126 18.94 -16.08 10.83
C ILE A 126 18.30 -17.41 10.40
N VAL A 127 17.02 -17.61 10.71
CA VAL A 127 16.30 -18.85 10.35
C VAL A 127 16.23 -19.02 8.84
N LEU A 128 15.90 -17.96 8.10
CA LEU A 128 15.94 -17.95 6.64
C LEU A 128 17.30 -18.44 6.12
N SER A 129 18.40 -17.84 6.58
CA SER A 129 19.75 -18.14 6.09
C SER A 129 20.18 -19.57 6.38
N VAL A 130 19.94 -20.05 7.61
CA VAL A 130 20.32 -21.40 8.06
C VAL A 130 19.51 -22.46 7.33
N PHE A 131 18.19 -22.32 7.28
CA PHE A 131 17.33 -23.30 6.61
C PHE A 131 17.54 -23.30 5.10
N PHE A 132 17.75 -22.13 4.48
CA PHE A 132 18.08 -22.06 3.07
C PHE A 132 19.40 -22.76 2.77
N GLY A 133 20.46 -22.47 3.54
CA GLY A 133 21.75 -23.14 3.40
C GLY A 133 21.64 -24.66 3.59
N ALA A 134 20.94 -25.10 4.63
CA ALA A 134 20.68 -26.52 4.87
C ALA A 134 19.90 -27.17 3.71
N GLY A 135 18.86 -26.48 3.21
CA GLY A 135 18.06 -26.93 2.08
C GLY A 135 18.89 -27.07 0.80
N VAL A 136 19.79 -26.12 0.52
CA VAL A 136 20.70 -26.18 -0.63
C VAL A 136 21.68 -27.36 -0.51
N VAL A 137 22.24 -27.60 0.68
CA VAL A 137 23.13 -28.76 0.91
C VAL A 137 22.37 -30.07 0.69
N ILE A 138 21.18 -30.22 1.27
CA ILE A 138 20.35 -31.42 1.10
C ILE A 138 19.97 -31.60 -0.38
N LEU A 139 19.60 -30.52 -1.06
CA LEU A 139 19.27 -30.55 -2.48
C LEU A 139 20.48 -30.97 -3.34
N SER A 140 21.69 -30.54 -2.97
CA SER A 140 22.94 -30.97 -3.62
C SER A 140 23.20 -32.47 -3.43
N VAL A 141 22.91 -33.02 -2.24
CA VAL A 141 22.98 -34.48 -1.99
C VAL A 141 21.97 -35.21 -2.86
N VAL A 142 20.73 -34.74 -2.92
CA VAL A 142 19.67 -35.31 -3.77
C VAL A 142 20.07 -35.30 -5.25
N GLN A 143 20.75 -34.24 -5.72
CA GLN A 143 21.24 -34.15 -7.09
C GLN A 143 22.31 -35.21 -7.41
N GLY A 144 23.10 -35.64 -6.43
CA GLY A 144 24.10 -36.69 -6.56
C GLY A 144 23.55 -38.12 -6.49
N MET A 145 22.27 -38.32 -6.14
CA MET A 145 21.66 -39.64 -6.05
C MET A 145 21.29 -40.21 -7.44
N SER A 146 21.63 -41.47 -7.68
CA SER A 146 21.27 -42.22 -8.90
C SER A 146 19.77 -42.53 -9.03
N ALA A 147 18.99 -42.30 -7.98
CA ALA A 147 17.53 -42.46 -7.97
C ALA A 147 16.88 -41.40 -8.87
N GLY A 148 16.60 -41.79 -10.11
CA GLY A 148 16.20 -40.92 -11.21
C GLY A 148 14.95 -40.07 -10.94
N ASN A 149 15.15 -38.76 -10.72
CA ASN A 149 14.34 -37.69 -11.32
C ASN A 149 14.84 -36.26 -10.99
N GLN A 150 16.07 -35.94 -11.40
CA GLN A 150 16.67 -34.59 -11.24
C GLN A 150 15.82 -33.45 -11.84
N GLY A 151 14.98 -33.72 -12.85
CA GLY A 151 14.14 -32.72 -13.53
C GLY A 151 12.83 -32.35 -12.81
N GLY A 152 12.27 -33.26 -12.00
CA GLY A 152 10.97 -33.05 -11.35
C GLY A 152 11.05 -32.10 -10.15
N LEU A 153 12.13 -32.16 -9.38
CA LEU A 153 12.28 -31.38 -8.14
C LEU A 153 12.50 -29.89 -8.40
N LYS A 154 13.29 -29.54 -9.43
CA LYS A 154 13.43 -28.16 -9.89
C LYS A 154 12.07 -27.59 -10.31
N ALA A 155 11.32 -28.36 -11.09
CA ALA A 155 10.00 -27.92 -11.55
C ALA A 155 8.97 -27.82 -10.40
N PHE A 156 9.06 -28.67 -9.38
CA PHE A 156 8.27 -28.56 -8.15
C PHE A 156 8.57 -27.26 -7.38
N ILE A 157 9.86 -26.91 -7.19
CA ILE A 157 10.26 -25.69 -6.46
C ILE A 157 9.81 -24.41 -7.19
N TYR A 158 9.92 -24.39 -8.52
CA TYR A 158 9.45 -23.27 -9.34
C TYR A 158 7.94 -23.29 -9.63
N GLY A 159 7.24 -24.33 -9.18
CA GLY A 159 5.82 -24.57 -9.46
C GLY A 159 5.57 -25.09 -10.88
N GLN A 160 4.66 -26.07 -10.99
CA GLN A 160 4.14 -26.54 -12.28
C GLN A 160 2.63 -26.37 -12.32
N THR A 161 2.18 -25.13 -12.43
CA THR A 161 0.74 -24.81 -12.42
C THR A 161 0.00 -25.50 -13.58
N ALA A 162 0.66 -25.67 -14.73
CA ALA A 162 0.11 -26.38 -15.88
C ALA A 162 -0.09 -27.89 -15.67
N ALA A 163 0.59 -28.50 -14.69
CA ALA A 163 0.48 -29.91 -14.35
C ALA A 163 -0.47 -30.17 -13.17
N MET A 164 -1.17 -29.13 -12.69
CA MET A 164 -2.04 -29.23 -11.52
C MET A 164 -3.26 -30.12 -11.82
N SER A 165 -3.47 -31.15 -11.00
CA SER A 165 -4.64 -32.01 -11.10
C SER A 165 -5.85 -31.40 -10.38
N VAL A 166 -7.04 -31.94 -10.63
CA VAL A 166 -8.28 -31.56 -9.92
C VAL A 166 -8.15 -31.81 -8.42
N GLY A 167 -7.50 -32.91 -8.02
CA GLY A 167 -7.26 -33.24 -6.61
C GLY A 167 -6.36 -32.21 -5.93
N ASP A 168 -5.31 -31.76 -6.61
CA ASP A 168 -4.41 -30.71 -6.09
C ASP A 168 -5.14 -29.38 -5.92
N ALA A 169 -5.96 -29.00 -6.92
CA ALA A 169 -6.75 -27.77 -6.87
C ALA A 169 -7.80 -27.81 -5.76
N ALA A 170 -8.46 -28.96 -5.55
CA ALA A 170 -9.45 -29.13 -4.50
C ALA A 170 -8.81 -29.08 -3.11
N LEU A 171 -7.67 -29.75 -2.91
CA LEU A 171 -6.92 -29.70 -1.66
C LEU A 171 -6.43 -28.28 -1.35
N MET A 172 -5.84 -27.61 -2.35
CA MET A 172 -5.39 -26.23 -2.22
C MET A 172 -6.56 -25.28 -1.92
N GLY A 173 -7.69 -25.44 -2.61
CA GLY A 173 -8.91 -24.66 -2.36
C GLY A 173 -9.47 -24.89 -0.95
N ALA A 174 -9.45 -26.13 -0.46
CA ALA A 174 -9.88 -26.46 0.89
C ALA A 174 -8.97 -25.81 1.96
N ILE A 175 -7.65 -25.91 1.79
CA ILE A 175 -6.69 -25.26 2.70
C ILE A 175 -6.84 -23.74 2.63
N ALA A 176 -6.94 -23.16 1.43
CA ALA A 176 -7.14 -21.74 1.24
C ALA A 176 -8.42 -21.24 1.93
N LEU A 177 -9.53 -21.95 1.76
CA LEU A 177 -10.81 -21.61 2.39
C LEU A 177 -10.73 -21.74 3.92
N LEU A 178 -10.13 -22.82 4.42
CA LEU A 178 -9.93 -23.02 5.85
C LEU A 178 -9.07 -21.90 6.46
N SER A 179 -7.93 -21.58 5.82
CA SER A 179 -7.02 -20.54 6.31
C SER A 179 -7.63 -19.15 6.25
N ALA A 180 -8.30 -18.80 5.14
CA ALA A 180 -8.99 -17.53 5.00
C ALA A 180 -10.16 -17.42 6.00
N GLY A 181 -10.95 -18.50 6.15
CA GLY A 181 -12.06 -18.57 7.10
C GLY A 181 -11.58 -18.39 8.54
N ALA A 182 -10.56 -19.13 8.96
CA ALA A 182 -9.96 -19.00 10.29
C ALA A 182 -9.40 -17.58 10.52
N ALA A 183 -8.72 -17.00 9.53
CA ALA A 183 -8.22 -15.63 9.60
C ALA A 183 -9.33 -14.58 9.76
N VAL A 184 -10.45 -14.75 9.05
CA VAL A 184 -11.61 -13.84 9.13
C VAL A 184 -12.37 -14.02 10.44
N LEU A 185 -12.55 -15.26 10.91
CA LEU A 185 -13.22 -15.54 12.19
C LEU A 185 -12.45 -14.95 13.37
N LEU A 186 -11.11 -15.06 13.33
CA LEU A 186 -10.21 -14.54 14.36
C LEU A 186 -9.76 -13.09 14.08
N LEU A 187 -10.43 -12.37 13.17
CA LEU A 187 -9.99 -11.06 12.71
C LEU A 187 -9.91 -10.04 13.84
N LYS A 188 -10.86 -10.06 14.78
CA LYS A 188 -10.89 -9.15 15.92
C LYS A 188 -9.73 -9.43 16.88
N GLU A 189 -9.43 -10.71 17.12
CA GLU A 189 -8.33 -11.16 17.97
C GLU A 189 -6.99 -10.77 17.35
N PHE A 190 -6.78 -11.10 16.07
CA PHE A 190 -5.56 -10.72 15.36
C PHE A 190 -5.36 -9.20 15.29
N ALA A 191 -6.44 -8.43 15.10
CA ALA A 191 -6.37 -6.98 15.08
C ALA A 191 -5.92 -6.42 16.43
N VAL A 192 -6.55 -6.84 17.53
CA VAL A 192 -6.20 -6.34 18.88
C VAL A 192 -4.72 -6.57 19.18
N VAL A 193 -4.21 -7.79 18.93
CA VAL A 193 -2.80 -8.08 19.18
C VAL A 193 -1.86 -7.36 18.19
N ALA A 194 -2.32 -7.06 16.96
CA ALA A 194 -1.51 -6.32 15.99
C ALA A 194 -1.36 -4.83 16.28
N PHE A 195 -2.37 -4.18 16.86
CA PHE A 195 -2.32 -2.76 17.18
C PHE A 195 -1.72 -2.48 18.56
N ASP A 196 -2.08 -3.29 19.57
CA ASP A 196 -1.57 -3.12 20.93
C ASP A 196 -1.48 -4.46 21.67
N GLU A 197 -0.27 -5.02 21.68
CA GLU A 197 0.03 -6.26 22.40
C GLU A 197 -0.10 -6.11 23.93
N GLY A 198 0.20 -4.93 24.47
CA GLY A 198 0.11 -4.66 25.90
C GLY A 198 -1.33 -4.65 26.38
N PHE A 199 -2.19 -3.95 25.64
CA PHE A 199 -3.64 -3.95 25.85
C PHE A 199 -4.23 -5.36 25.69
N ALA A 200 -3.82 -6.10 24.66
CA ALA A 200 -4.28 -7.47 24.45
C ALA A 200 -3.97 -8.36 25.67
N ARG A 201 -2.73 -8.28 26.17
CA ARG A 201 -2.28 -9.05 27.34
C ARG A 201 -2.99 -8.64 28.62
N ALA A 202 -3.18 -7.34 28.85
CA ALA A 202 -3.88 -6.82 30.03
C ALA A 202 -5.37 -7.22 30.04
N THR A 203 -5.99 -7.33 28.86
CA THR A 203 -7.40 -7.75 28.70
C THR A 203 -7.56 -9.28 28.74
N GLY A 204 -6.49 -10.04 28.93
CA GLY A 204 -6.52 -11.51 29.09
C GLY A 204 -6.47 -12.30 27.79
N TRP A 205 -6.16 -11.67 26.64
CA TRP A 205 -6.01 -12.40 25.38
C TRP A 205 -4.72 -13.25 25.36
N PRO A 206 -4.77 -14.50 24.86
CA PRO A 206 -3.60 -15.36 24.76
C PRO A 206 -2.73 -14.98 23.57
N VAL A 207 -1.98 -13.87 23.70
CA VAL A 207 -1.11 -13.28 22.66
C VAL A 207 -0.23 -14.34 21.97
N MET A 208 0.39 -15.23 22.75
CA MET A 208 1.29 -16.26 22.20
C MET A 208 0.55 -17.28 21.32
N ALA A 209 -0.65 -17.70 21.74
CA ALA A 209 -1.45 -18.64 20.96
C ALA A 209 -1.95 -18.00 19.67
N LEU A 210 -2.35 -16.71 19.73
CA LEU A 210 -2.75 -15.95 18.54
C LEU A 210 -1.57 -15.76 17.58
N ASP A 211 -0.37 -15.45 18.08
CA ASP A 211 0.83 -15.35 17.26
C ASP A 211 1.17 -16.65 16.56
N LEU A 212 1.11 -17.76 17.29
CA LEU A 212 1.35 -19.09 16.74
C LEU A 212 0.27 -19.48 15.72
N ALA A 213 -0.99 -19.16 15.99
CA ALA A 213 -2.09 -19.38 15.05
C ALA A 213 -1.87 -18.59 13.75
N GLY A 214 -1.50 -17.31 13.83
CA GLY A 214 -1.20 -16.51 12.64
C GLY A 214 -0.03 -17.07 11.83
N MET A 215 1.04 -17.50 12.50
CA MET A 215 2.17 -18.15 11.83
C MET A 215 1.80 -19.50 11.21
N ALA A 216 0.96 -20.29 11.88
CA ALA A 216 0.45 -21.55 11.36
C ALA A 216 -0.40 -21.35 10.10
N LEU A 217 -1.23 -20.29 10.06
CA LEU A 217 -1.99 -19.91 8.86
C LEU A 217 -1.05 -19.56 7.70
N ILE A 218 0.04 -18.82 7.95
CA ILE A 218 1.04 -18.53 6.92
C ILE A 218 1.67 -19.83 6.41
N VAL A 219 2.09 -20.74 7.29
CA VAL A 219 2.65 -22.04 6.89
C VAL A 219 1.64 -22.85 6.06
N LEU A 220 0.38 -22.91 6.45
CA LEU A 220 -0.67 -23.64 5.74
C LEU A 220 -0.84 -23.13 4.31
N VAL A 221 -1.00 -21.81 4.14
CA VAL A 221 -1.12 -21.20 2.81
C VAL A 221 0.17 -21.42 2.02
N THR A 222 1.34 -21.35 2.67
CA THR A 222 2.63 -21.57 2.01
C THR A 222 2.81 -22.97 1.49
N VAL A 223 2.53 -23.99 2.31
CA VAL A 223 2.64 -25.40 1.91
C VAL A 223 1.63 -25.72 0.80
N ALA A 224 0.40 -25.22 0.89
CA ALA A 224 -0.62 -25.43 -0.13
C ALA A 224 -0.24 -24.78 -1.48
N GLY A 225 0.34 -23.57 -1.45
CA GLY A 225 0.76 -22.86 -2.66
C GLY A 225 2.05 -23.37 -3.30
N LEU A 226 2.92 -24.03 -2.52
CA LEU A 226 4.25 -24.44 -2.96
C LEU A 226 4.20 -25.40 -4.15
N GLN A 227 3.30 -26.39 -4.13
CA GLN A 227 3.15 -27.35 -5.22
C GLN A 227 2.59 -26.70 -6.51
N ALA A 228 1.58 -25.83 -6.37
CA ALA A 228 0.86 -25.29 -7.52
C ALA A 228 1.63 -24.19 -8.25
N VAL A 229 2.30 -23.31 -7.49
CA VAL A 229 2.80 -22.06 -8.07
C VAL A 229 4.21 -21.67 -7.65
N GLY A 230 4.81 -22.47 -6.77
CA GLY A 230 6.20 -22.33 -6.37
C GLY A 230 6.45 -21.29 -5.29
N LEU A 231 7.68 -21.33 -4.78
CA LEU A 231 8.14 -20.56 -3.62
C LEU A 231 8.08 -19.04 -3.83
N LEU A 232 8.39 -18.55 -5.03
CA LEU A 232 8.41 -17.12 -5.31
C LEU A 232 7.00 -16.51 -5.32
N LEU A 233 6.02 -17.22 -5.89
CA LEU A 233 4.68 -16.65 -6.01
C LEU A 233 4.02 -16.53 -4.63
N ILE A 234 4.15 -17.55 -3.79
CA ILE A 234 3.48 -17.55 -2.50
C ILE A 234 3.88 -16.32 -1.66
N VAL A 235 5.18 -16.02 -1.61
CA VAL A 235 5.70 -14.85 -0.90
C VAL A 235 5.11 -13.57 -1.48
N ALA A 236 5.04 -13.46 -2.81
CA ALA A 236 4.46 -12.31 -3.47
C ALA A 236 2.96 -12.14 -3.17
N ILE A 237 2.16 -13.21 -3.18
CA ILE A 237 0.71 -13.16 -2.89
C ILE A 237 0.46 -12.80 -1.41
N LEU A 238 1.33 -13.22 -0.49
CA LEU A 238 1.22 -12.89 0.94
C LEU A 238 1.63 -11.44 1.25
N ILE A 239 2.46 -10.79 0.42
CA ILE A 239 3.02 -9.47 0.71
C ILE A 239 2.43 -8.37 -0.17
N VAL A 240 2.40 -8.58 -1.49
CA VAL A 240 2.12 -7.53 -2.48
C VAL A 240 0.66 -7.07 -2.46
N PRO A 241 -0.36 -7.95 -2.50
CA PRO A 241 -1.76 -7.52 -2.42
C PRO A 241 -2.11 -6.78 -1.12
N PRO A 242 -1.67 -7.24 0.08
CA PRO A 242 -1.83 -6.47 1.31
C PRO A 242 -1.18 -5.10 1.30
N ALA A 243 0.06 -5.02 0.79
CA ALA A 243 0.76 -3.75 0.67
C ALA A 243 0.03 -2.79 -0.30
N ALA A 244 -0.51 -3.31 -1.40
CA ALA A 244 -1.31 -2.55 -2.35
C ALA A 244 -2.63 -2.05 -1.70
N ALA A 245 -3.34 -2.92 -0.98
CA ALA A 245 -4.59 -2.59 -0.29
C ALA A 245 -4.41 -1.50 0.77
N ARG A 246 -3.24 -1.42 1.43
CA ARG A 246 -2.95 -0.44 2.48
C ARG A 246 -2.95 1.02 1.99
N PHE A 247 -2.80 1.26 0.69
CA PHE A 247 -2.92 2.60 0.11
C PHE A 247 -4.37 3.11 0.06
N TRP A 248 -5.35 2.20 0.02
CA TRP A 248 -6.76 2.52 -0.22
C TRP A 248 -7.59 2.65 1.05
N THR A 249 -7.20 1.98 2.14
CA THR A 249 -8.00 1.92 3.37
C THR A 249 -7.16 1.97 4.64
N ASP A 250 -7.78 2.53 5.68
CA ASP A 250 -7.26 2.56 7.05
C ASP A 250 -8.05 1.64 8.00
N ARG A 251 -9.12 1.00 7.52
CA ARG A 251 -9.94 0.07 8.31
C ARG A 251 -9.46 -1.36 8.09
N VAL A 252 -9.31 -2.13 9.17
CA VAL A 252 -8.84 -3.53 9.14
C VAL A 252 -9.70 -4.41 8.25
N GLY A 253 -11.03 -4.38 8.41
CA GLY A 253 -11.93 -5.18 7.58
C GLY A 253 -11.84 -4.81 6.09
N GLY A 254 -11.73 -3.51 5.80
CA GLY A 254 -11.51 -3.03 4.42
C GLY A 254 -10.15 -3.48 3.87
N LEU A 255 -9.11 -3.53 4.70
CA LEU A 255 -7.78 -3.98 4.30
C LEU A 255 -7.82 -5.46 3.93
N VAL A 256 -8.41 -6.31 4.77
CA VAL A 256 -8.54 -7.75 4.50
C VAL A 256 -9.33 -8.01 3.22
N LEU A 257 -10.48 -7.34 3.05
CA LEU A 257 -11.31 -7.50 1.86
C LEU A 257 -10.58 -7.05 0.58
N LEU A 258 -9.95 -5.88 0.58
CA LEU A 258 -9.21 -5.39 -0.57
C LEU A 258 -7.98 -6.27 -0.88
N SER A 259 -7.30 -6.77 0.15
CA SER A 259 -6.16 -7.68 -0.04
C SER A 259 -6.60 -9.00 -0.67
N ALA A 260 -7.74 -9.55 -0.22
CA ALA A 260 -8.35 -10.74 -0.80
C ALA A 260 -8.73 -10.53 -2.27
N VAL A 261 -9.38 -9.40 -2.59
CA VAL A 261 -9.77 -9.05 -3.95
C VAL A 261 -8.56 -8.85 -4.84
N LEU A 262 -7.54 -8.10 -4.39
CA LEU A 262 -6.33 -7.85 -5.16
C LEU A 262 -5.48 -9.13 -5.34
N GLY A 263 -5.43 -10.00 -4.34
CA GLY A 263 -4.74 -11.28 -4.41
C GLY A 263 -5.44 -12.27 -5.34
N GLY A 264 -6.77 -12.34 -5.26
CA GLY A 264 -7.58 -13.12 -6.20
C GLY A 264 -7.47 -12.59 -7.63
N ALA A 265 -7.54 -11.26 -7.81
CA ALA A 265 -7.42 -10.61 -9.11
C ALA A 265 -6.03 -10.81 -9.72
N SER A 266 -4.95 -10.74 -8.93
CA SER A 266 -3.60 -11.01 -9.45
C SER A 266 -3.48 -12.46 -9.92
N GLY A 267 -4.01 -13.41 -9.14
CA GLY A 267 -4.07 -14.82 -9.51
C GLY A 267 -4.83 -15.07 -10.81
N LEU A 268 -6.04 -14.52 -10.93
CA LEU A 268 -6.91 -14.68 -12.09
C LEU A 268 -6.31 -14.03 -13.35
N LEU A 269 -5.91 -12.77 -13.26
CA LEU A 269 -5.33 -12.02 -14.38
C LEU A 269 -3.96 -12.58 -14.79
N GLY A 270 -3.14 -12.99 -13.82
CA GLY A 270 -1.82 -13.56 -14.07
C GLY A 270 -1.89 -14.96 -14.70
N ALA A 271 -2.75 -15.85 -14.18
CA ALA A 271 -2.97 -17.16 -14.78
C ALA A 271 -3.62 -17.04 -16.17
N GLY A 272 -4.58 -16.13 -16.33
CA GLY A 272 -5.21 -15.83 -17.61
C GLY A 272 -4.22 -15.31 -18.66
N ALA A 273 -3.38 -14.35 -18.28
CA ALA A 273 -2.31 -13.86 -19.15
C ALA A 273 -1.30 -14.96 -19.49
N SER A 274 -0.91 -15.79 -18.51
CA SER A 274 0.01 -16.91 -18.74
C SER A 274 -0.55 -17.96 -19.71
N ALA A 275 -1.88 -18.16 -19.77
CA ALA A 275 -2.49 -19.09 -20.71
C ALA A 275 -2.34 -18.64 -22.17
N VAL A 276 -2.21 -17.32 -22.41
CA VAL A 276 -2.04 -16.73 -23.75
C VAL A 276 -0.57 -16.52 -24.11
N LEU A 277 0.36 -16.52 -23.13
CA LEU A 277 1.80 -16.41 -23.36
C LEU A 277 2.48 -17.80 -23.29
N PRO A 278 2.85 -18.41 -24.42
CA PRO A 278 3.50 -19.72 -24.43
C PRO A 278 4.86 -19.70 -23.73
N GLY A 279 5.18 -20.78 -23.01
CA GLY A 279 6.52 -21.08 -22.48
C GLY A 279 6.99 -20.26 -21.28
N LYS A 280 6.12 -19.44 -20.65
CA LYS A 280 6.48 -18.64 -19.47
C LYS A 280 5.98 -19.29 -18.17
N PRO A 281 6.75 -19.25 -17.07
CA PRO A 281 6.28 -19.76 -15.78
C PRO A 281 5.08 -18.97 -15.26
N THR A 282 3.94 -19.64 -15.05
CA THR A 282 2.69 -19.02 -14.59
C THR A 282 2.87 -18.20 -13.32
N GLY A 283 3.65 -18.72 -12.36
CA GLY A 283 3.94 -18.01 -11.11
C GLY A 283 4.61 -16.65 -11.32
N ALA A 284 5.62 -16.57 -12.19
CA ALA A 284 6.30 -15.31 -12.48
C ALA A 284 5.37 -14.26 -13.11
N VAL A 285 4.48 -14.69 -14.01
CA VAL A 285 3.48 -13.80 -14.63
C VAL A 285 2.52 -13.25 -13.57
N ILE A 286 2.05 -14.08 -12.64
CA ILE A 286 1.18 -13.63 -11.54
C ILE A 286 1.91 -12.62 -10.64
N VAL A 287 3.19 -12.84 -10.32
CA VAL A 287 4.00 -11.86 -9.55
C VAL A 287 4.08 -10.52 -10.27
N LEU A 288 4.32 -10.52 -11.58
CA LEU A 288 4.38 -9.28 -12.37
C LEU A 288 3.03 -8.54 -12.39
N VAL A 289 1.92 -9.28 -12.52
CA VAL A 289 0.58 -8.69 -12.44
C VAL A 289 0.31 -8.12 -11.04
N ALA A 290 0.63 -8.84 -9.97
CA ALA A 290 0.52 -8.34 -8.61
C ALA A 290 1.35 -7.08 -8.40
N GLY A 291 2.59 -7.05 -8.90
CA GLY A 291 3.46 -5.87 -8.88
C GLY A 291 2.88 -4.68 -9.66
N GLY A 292 2.27 -4.94 -10.82
CA GLY A 292 1.55 -3.93 -11.59
C GLY A 292 0.36 -3.34 -10.82
N LEU A 293 -0.45 -4.18 -10.18
CA LEU A 293 -1.56 -3.73 -9.33
C LEU A 293 -1.08 -2.94 -8.11
N PHE A 294 0.07 -3.31 -7.54
CA PHE A 294 0.72 -2.55 -6.47
C PHE A 294 1.18 -1.18 -6.94
N LEU A 295 1.87 -1.08 -8.08
CA LEU A 295 2.29 0.20 -8.65
C LEU A 295 1.07 1.08 -8.93
N LEU A 296 0.03 0.53 -9.55
CA LEU A 296 -1.21 1.25 -9.80
C LEU A 296 -1.83 1.80 -8.50
N SER A 297 -1.86 0.99 -7.45
CA SER A 297 -2.34 1.39 -6.12
C SER A 297 -1.48 2.50 -5.50
N MET A 298 -0.16 2.39 -5.62
CA MET A 298 0.80 3.37 -5.11
C MET A 298 0.71 4.72 -5.84
N LEU A 299 0.43 4.73 -7.14
CA LEU A 299 0.30 5.96 -7.92
C LEU A 299 -1.08 6.62 -7.74
N LEU A 300 -2.16 5.82 -7.82
CA LEU A 300 -3.53 6.34 -7.95
C LEU A 300 -4.27 6.54 -6.62
N ALA A 301 -3.79 5.98 -5.50
CA ALA A 301 -4.56 6.04 -4.25
C ALA A 301 -4.86 7.49 -3.80
N PRO A 302 -6.11 7.81 -3.44
CA PRO A 302 -6.55 9.20 -3.24
C PRO A 302 -5.91 9.86 -2.01
N ARG A 303 -5.69 9.11 -0.93
CA ARG A 303 -5.10 9.64 0.31
C ARG A 303 -3.59 9.48 0.34
N ARG A 304 -3.09 8.28 0.02
CA ARG A 304 -1.67 7.91 0.18
C ARG A 304 -0.88 7.83 -1.12
N GLY A 305 -1.53 8.00 -2.28
CA GLY A 305 -0.88 7.88 -3.56
C GLY A 305 0.05 9.05 -3.87
N LEU A 306 1.11 8.77 -4.63
CA LEU A 306 2.12 9.76 -5.00
C LEU A 306 1.54 10.91 -5.82
N LEU A 307 0.60 10.63 -6.73
CA LEU A 307 -0.05 11.67 -7.53
C LEU A 307 -0.91 12.57 -6.64
N ALA A 308 -1.75 11.98 -5.79
CA ALA A 308 -2.60 12.76 -4.91
C ALA A 308 -1.76 13.61 -3.92
N ALA A 309 -0.67 13.07 -3.39
CA ALA A 309 0.28 13.81 -2.55
C ALA A 309 0.96 14.94 -3.34
N GLY A 310 1.40 14.69 -4.57
CA GLY A 310 1.97 15.69 -5.47
C GLY A 310 1.00 16.81 -5.79
N LEU A 311 -0.26 16.49 -6.13
CA LEU A 311 -1.31 17.47 -6.39
C LEU A 311 -1.64 18.30 -5.14
N ARG A 312 -1.73 17.69 -3.95
CA ARG A 312 -1.94 18.44 -2.69
C ARG A 312 -0.78 19.38 -2.39
N ARG A 313 0.46 18.92 -2.53
CA ARG A 313 1.67 19.76 -2.36
C ARG A 313 1.72 20.89 -3.38
N ALA A 314 1.40 20.62 -4.64
CA ALA A 314 1.33 21.64 -5.69
C ALA A 314 0.24 22.66 -5.39
N ARG A 315 -0.97 22.24 -5.02
CA ARG A 315 -2.08 23.13 -4.63
C ARG A 315 -1.73 23.97 -3.40
N LEU A 316 -1.08 23.40 -2.39
CA LEU A 316 -0.62 24.14 -1.22
C LEU A 316 0.45 25.17 -1.59
N ARG A 317 1.46 24.77 -2.38
CA ARG A 317 2.47 25.69 -2.91
C ARG A 317 1.83 26.84 -3.70
N TRP A 318 0.81 26.55 -4.51
CA TRP A 318 0.04 27.56 -5.24
C TRP A 318 -0.67 28.54 -4.33
N ARG A 319 -1.35 28.04 -3.29
CA ARG A 319 -2.03 28.89 -2.32
C ARG A 319 -1.04 29.81 -1.62
N VAL A 320 0.08 29.28 -1.13
CA VAL A 320 1.13 30.09 -0.48
C VAL A 320 1.68 31.17 -1.41
N ILE A 321 1.95 30.83 -2.68
CA ILE A 321 2.42 31.81 -3.68
C ILE A 321 1.38 32.91 -3.92
N GLU A 322 0.10 32.54 -4.04
CA GLU A 322 -1.00 33.48 -4.23
C GLU A 322 -1.17 34.39 -3.01
N ASP A 323 -1.27 33.82 -1.81
CA ASP A 323 -1.49 34.54 -0.56
C ASP A 323 -0.31 35.49 -0.25
N HIS A 324 0.95 35.05 -0.47
CA HIS A 324 2.13 35.91 -0.33
C HIS A 324 2.14 37.07 -1.34
N ALA A 325 1.76 36.82 -2.60
CA ALA A 325 1.72 37.86 -3.62
C ALA A 325 0.64 38.91 -3.34
N LEU A 326 -0.54 38.47 -2.92
CA LEU A 326 -1.65 39.36 -2.57
C LEU A 326 -1.34 40.18 -1.31
N ARG A 327 -0.74 39.57 -0.29
CA ARG A 327 -0.27 40.27 0.90
C ARG A 327 0.79 41.31 0.55
N ALA A 328 1.81 40.94 -0.21
CA ALA A 328 2.89 41.85 -0.60
C ALA A 328 2.36 43.04 -1.43
N MET A 329 1.36 42.81 -2.28
CA MET A 329 0.66 43.88 -3.00
C MET A 329 -0.01 44.86 -2.03
N LEU A 330 -0.79 44.36 -1.07
CA LEU A 330 -1.52 45.21 -0.12
C LEU A 330 -0.59 45.96 0.85
N GLU A 331 0.46 45.30 1.34
CA GLU A 331 1.45 45.96 2.20
C GLU A 331 2.23 47.05 1.46
N HIS A 332 2.48 46.87 0.16
CA HIS A 332 3.10 47.92 -0.65
C HIS A 332 2.16 49.11 -0.85
N THR A 333 0.87 48.87 -1.10
CA THR A 333 -0.13 49.96 -1.20
C THR A 333 -0.28 50.71 0.13
N ASP A 334 -0.27 50.00 1.26
CA ASP A 334 -0.37 50.60 2.61
C ASP A 334 0.85 51.48 2.94
N THR A 335 2.05 51.06 2.54
CA THR A 335 3.31 51.73 2.89
C THR A 335 3.69 52.88 1.96
N HIS A 336 3.42 52.76 0.67
CA HIS A 336 3.86 53.73 -0.35
C HIS A 336 2.71 54.58 -0.93
N GLY A 337 1.46 54.33 -0.51
CA GLY A 337 0.28 55.13 -0.89
C GLY A 337 -0.12 55.01 -2.37
N GLY A 338 0.49 54.11 -3.14
CA GLY A 338 0.24 53.93 -4.57
C GLY A 338 -0.44 52.60 -4.88
N ALA A 339 -1.53 52.62 -5.65
CA ALA A 339 -2.29 51.42 -6.07
C ALA A 339 -1.55 50.53 -7.09
N ARG A 340 -0.34 50.92 -7.51
CA ARG A 340 0.45 50.27 -8.56
C ARG A 340 1.79 49.84 -7.98
N VAL A 341 2.15 48.58 -8.24
CA VAL A 341 3.39 47.97 -7.75
C VAL A 341 4.25 47.56 -8.94
N PRO A 342 5.49 48.08 -9.06
CA PRO A 342 6.41 47.63 -10.08
C PRO A 342 6.67 46.13 -9.97
N ARG A 343 6.63 45.42 -11.12
CA ARG A 343 6.83 43.96 -11.15
C ARG A 343 8.10 43.50 -10.44
N GLY A 344 9.19 44.27 -10.55
CA GLY A 344 10.45 43.96 -9.88
C GLY A 344 10.39 44.11 -8.35
N ALA A 345 9.59 45.06 -7.84
CA ALA A 345 9.39 45.24 -6.40
C ALA A 345 8.56 44.09 -5.82
N LEU A 346 7.48 43.70 -6.51
CA LEU A 346 6.64 42.56 -6.12
C LEU A 346 7.43 41.24 -6.13
N ALA A 347 8.23 40.99 -7.17
CA ALA A 347 9.07 39.80 -7.25
C ALA A 347 10.09 39.71 -6.10
N ARG A 348 10.69 40.85 -5.70
CA ARG A 348 11.60 40.91 -4.54
C ARG A 348 10.88 40.66 -3.23
N ALA A 349 9.72 41.29 -3.02
CA ALA A 349 8.91 41.10 -1.81
C ALA A 349 8.47 39.64 -1.61
N CYS A 350 8.16 38.93 -2.71
CA CYS A 350 7.81 37.51 -2.67
C CYS A 350 9.02 36.56 -2.70
N GLY A 351 10.26 37.06 -2.77
CA GLY A 351 11.48 36.26 -2.87
C GLY A 351 11.60 35.45 -4.17
N TRP A 352 10.94 35.88 -5.25
CA TRP A 352 10.95 35.18 -6.54
C TRP A 352 12.18 35.55 -7.37
N GLY A 353 12.92 34.55 -7.86
CA GLY A 353 14.01 34.75 -8.82
C GLY A 353 13.52 35.35 -10.15
N GLY A 354 14.35 36.19 -10.79
CA GLY A 354 13.93 37.10 -11.86
C GLY A 354 13.17 36.46 -13.04
N SER A 355 13.61 35.31 -13.55
CA SER A 355 12.93 34.61 -14.65
C SER A 355 11.68 33.85 -14.19
N LEU A 356 11.70 33.30 -12.97
CA LEU A 356 10.64 32.49 -12.38
C LEU A 356 9.43 33.32 -11.90
N ALA A 357 9.63 34.60 -11.58
CA ALA A 357 8.55 35.52 -11.20
C ALA A 357 7.52 35.75 -12.32
N SER A 358 7.88 35.46 -13.57
CA SER A 358 7.00 35.68 -14.73
C SER A 358 5.74 34.83 -14.73
N TRP A 359 5.85 33.60 -14.25
CA TRP A 359 4.78 32.62 -14.38
C TRP A 359 3.70 32.75 -13.28
N PRO A 360 4.02 32.92 -11.98
CA PRO A 360 3.02 33.19 -10.95
C PRO A 360 2.16 34.42 -11.27
N LEU A 361 2.78 35.49 -11.78
CA LEU A 361 2.08 36.71 -12.18
C LEU A 361 1.09 36.47 -13.33
N ARG A 362 1.47 35.67 -14.34
CA ARG A 362 0.56 35.30 -15.42
C ARG A 362 -0.65 34.52 -14.89
N VAL A 363 -0.43 33.62 -13.94
CA VAL A 363 -1.51 32.84 -13.30
C VAL A 363 -2.46 33.76 -12.52
N LEU A 364 -1.93 34.69 -11.73
CA LEU A 364 -2.73 35.65 -10.95
C LEU A 364 -3.54 36.60 -11.84
N ILE A 365 -2.98 37.03 -12.97
CA ILE A 365 -3.69 37.82 -13.98
C ILE A 365 -4.80 36.98 -14.64
N ALA A 366 -4.50 35.74 -15.02
CA ALA A 366 -5.49 34.83 -15.63
C ALA A 366 -6.64 34.48 -14.66
N ARG A 367 -6.37 34.42 -13.35
CA ARG A 367 -7.39 34.26 -12.30
C ARG A 367 -8.18 35.54 -12.01
N GLY A 368 -7.84 36.67 -12.65
CA GLY A 368 -8.51 37.94 -12.44
C GLY A 368 -8.23 38.58 -11.08
N LEU A 369 -7.13 38.21 -10.40
CA LEU A 369 -6.74 38.77 -9.11
C LEU A 369 -5.81 39.98 -9.27
N LEU A 370 -5.00 39.99 -10.33
CA LEU A 370 -4.11 41.10 -10.69
C LEU A 370 -4.44 41.62 -12.10
N ARG A 371 -4.22 42.91 -12.32
CA ARG A 371 -4.25 43.56 -13.63
C ARG A 371 -2.92 44.22 -13.91
N ARG A 372 -2.52 44.23 -15.18
CA ARG A 372 -1.33 44.95 -15.65
C ARG A 372 -1.72 46.35 -16.14
N GLU A 373 -1.10 47.38 -15.59
CA GLU A 373 -1.27 48.79 -16.00
C GLU A 373 0.09 49.43 -16.25
N GLY A 374 0.38 49.85 -17.49
CA GLY A 374 1.60 50.63 -17.80
C GLY A 374 2.95 49.94 -17.54
N GLY A 375 2.98 48.65 -17.19
CA GLY A 375 4.20 47.94 -16.77
C GLY A 375 4.17 47.48 -15.31
N ASP A 376 3.29 48.09 -14.52
CA ASP A 376 3.07 47.80 -13.11
C ASP A 376 1.89 46.83 -12.91
N MET A 377 1.80 46.29 -11.71
CA MET A 377 0.71 45.42 -11.27
C MET A 377 -0.23 46.19 -10.35
N ALA A 378 -1.53 46.01 -10.54
CA ALA A 378 -2.58 46.55 -9.68
C ALA A 378 -3.54 45.41 -9.27
N LEU A 379 -4.12 45.51 -8.07
CA LEU A 379 -5.15 44.58 -7.60
C LEU A 379 -6.46 44.84 -8.36
N THR A 380 -7.15 43.76 -8.77
CA THR A 380 -8.56 43.88 -9.20
C THR A 380 -9.46 44.03 -7.96
N PRO A 381 -10.75 44.38 -8.11
CA PRO A 381 -11.67 44.40 -6.97
C PRO A 381 -11.75 43.05 -6.22
N ALA A 382 -11.76 41.94 -6.97
CA ALA A 382 -11.71 40.60 -6.40
C ALA A 382 -10.36 40.29 -5.72
N GLY A 383 -9.24 40.72 -6.33
CA GLY A 383 -7.91 40.60 -5.75
C GLY A 383 -7.73 41.42 -4.48
N ALA A 384 -8.28 42.63 -4.43
CA ALA A 384 -8.24 43.50 -3.26
C ALA A 384 -9.02 42.91 -2.08
N ALA A 385 -10.24 42.38 -2.32
CA ALA A 385 -11.02 41.68 -1.29
C ALA A 385 -10.26 40.46 -0.75
N ARG A 386 -9.66 39.65 -1.63
CA ARG A 386 -8.87 38.48 -1.22
C ARG A 386 -7.59 38.87 -0.47
N ALA A 387 -6.88 39.90 -0.95
CA ALA A 387 -5.67 40.42 -0.31
C ALA A 387 -5.96 40.95 1.09
N ALA A 388 -7.05 41.70 1.27
CA ALA A 388 -7.50 42.20 2.56
C ALA A 388 -7.80 41.06 3.54
N ALA A 389 -8.53 40.03 3.10
CA ALA A 389 -8.84 38.86 3.92
C ALA A 389 -7.58 38.11 4.36
N VAL A 390 -6.68 37.80 3.43
CA VAL A 390 -5.42 37.10 3.71
C VAL A 390 -4.54 37.92 4.67
N THR A 391 -4.41 39.23 4.43
CA THR A 391 -3.58 40.11 5.26
C THR A 391 -4.16 40.29 6.65
N ARG A 392 -5.49 40.41 6.78
CA ARG A 392 -6.18 40.45 8.07
C ARG A 392 -5.90 39.18 8.87
N ASN A 393 -6.10 38.01 8.27
CA ASN A 393 -5.88 36.72 8.94
C ASN A 393 -4.42 36.57 9.40
N HIS A 394 -3.47 37.03 8.59
CA HIS A 394 -2.06 37.02 8.95
C HIS A 394 -1.74 37.96 10.12
N ARG A 395 -2.22 39.22 10.08
CA ARG A 395 -2.00 40.20 11.16
C ARG A 395 -2.65 39.75 12.48
N LEU A 396 -3.84 39.14 12.42
CA LEU A 396 -4.51 38.56 13.59
C LEU A 396 -3.68 37.42 14.19
N TRP A 397 -3.10 36.57 13.34
CA TRP A 397 -2.24 35.48 13.80
C TRP A 397 -0.95 35.98 14.45
N GLU A 398 -0.24 36.90 13.80
CA GLU A 398 0.96 37.54 14.36
C GLU A 398 0.65 38.16 15.73
N ARG A 399 -0.48 38.88 15.84
CA ARG A 399 -0.89 39.52 17.09
C ARG A 399 -1.24 38.51 18.18
N TYR A 400 -1.96 37.45 17.82
CA TYR A 400 -2.27 36.36 18.74
C TYR A 400 -0.98 35.71 19.30
N LEU A 401 0.01 35.45 18.45
CA LEU A 401 1.29 34.89 18.88
C LEU A 401 2.06 35.82 19.83
N ILE A 402 1.95 37.14 19.65
CA ILE A 402 2.62 38.15 20.49
C ILE A 402 1.89 38.34 21.84
N GLU A 403 0.56 38.50 21.83
CA GLU A 403 -0.22 38.80 23.04
C GLU A 403 -0.53 37.56 23.90
N ARG A 404 -0.53 36.37 23.31
CA ARG A 404 -0.87 35.09 23.96
C ARG A 404 0.27 34.08 23.87
N ALA A 405 1.51 34.56 24.01
CA ALA A 405 2.74 33.79 23.86
C ALA A 405 2.86 32.59 24.84
N ASP A 406 2.10 32.60 25.93
CA ASP A 406 1.98 31.56 26.95
C ASP A 406 1.14 30.35 26.49
N ILE A 407 0.16 30.54 25.59
CA ILE A 407 -0.76 29.50 25.08
C ILE A 407 -0.43 29.16 23.62
N ALA A 408 0.16 30.10 22.89
CA ALA A 408 0.56 30.01 21.49
C ALA A 408 1.41 28.78 21.11
N PRO A 409 2.36 28.26 21.92
CA PRO A 409 3.22 27.13 21.52
C PRO A 409 2.42 25.87 21.14
N SER A 410 1.25 25.67 21.75
CA SER A 410 0.35 24.54 21.45
C SER A 410 -0.45 24.71 20.16
N HIS A 411 -0.41 25.90 19.54
CA HIS A 411 -1.18 26.28 18.35
C HIS A 411 -0.31 26.75 17.17
N VAL A 412 1.03 26.72 17.25
CA VAL A 412 1.93 27.20 16.18
C VAL A 412 1.78 26.40 14.88
N ASP A 413 1.30 25.16 14.95
CA ASP A 413 1.12 24.28 13.78
C ASP A 413 -0.04 24.69 12.85
N PHE A 414 -0.88 25.67 13.23
CA PHE A 414 -2.00 26.13 12.41
C PHE A 414 -1.59 27.26 11.45
N SER A 415 -2.01 27.16 10.19
CA SER A 415 -1.83 28.24 9.21
C SER A 415 -2.72 29.45 9.55
N ALA A 416 -2.23 30.67 9.29
CA ALA A 416 -2.98 31.91 9.49
C ALA A 416 -4.37 31.92 8.82
N ASP A 417 -4.59 31.12 7.77
CA ASP A 417 -5.87 30.98 7.08
C ASP A 417 -7.00 30.35 7.93
N LEU A 418 -6.68 29.65 9.03
CA LEU A 418 -7.66 28.94 9.88
C LEU A 418 -8.00 29.70 11.17
N VAL A 419 -7.46 30.90 11.35
CA VAL A 419 -7.57 31.70 12.58
C VAL A 419 -9.03 31.92 12.98
N GLU A 420 -9.91 32.16 12.02
CA GLU A 420 -11.35 32.39 12.26
C GLU A 420 -12.11 31.16 12.75
N HIS A 421 -11.60 29.96 12.50
CA HIS A 421 -12.21 28.70 12.95
C HIS A 421 -11.61 28.18 14.26
N VAL A 422 -10.47 28.74 14.67
CA VAL A 422 -9.73 28.32 15.87
C VAL A 422 -9.93 29.32 17.01
N LEU A 423 -10.06 30.62 16.71
CA LEU A 423 -10.28 31.66 17.72
C LEU A 423 -11.78 31.90 17.95
N SER A 424 -12.17 32.09 19.21
CA SER A 424 -13.55 32.46 19.55
C SER A 424 -13.87 33.88 19.03
N PRO A 425 -15.14 34.19 18.71
CA PRO A 425 -15.53 35.52 18.20
C PRO A 425 -15.13 36.68 19.12
N SER A 426 -15.11 36.46 20.44
CA SER A 426 -14.69 37.47 21.42
C SER A 426 -13.19 37.76 21.38
N ILE A 427 -12.34 36.75 21.13
CA ILE A 427 -10.89 36.93 20.98
C ILE A 427 -10.59 37.65 19.67
N VAL A 428 -11.26 37.28 18.58
CA VAL A 428 -11.12 37.97 17.29
C VAL A 428 -11.48 39.45 17.42
N ALA A 429 -12.60 39.78 18.06
CA ALA A 429 -13.00 41.17 18.27
C ALA A 429 -11.99 41.98 19.11
N ALA A 430 -11.40 41.37 20.14
CA ALA A 430 -10.37 42.02 20.95
C ALA A 430 -9.10 42.32 20.15
N LEU A 431 -8.61 41.34 19.37
CA LEU A 431 -7.43 41.50 18.50
C LEU A 431 -7.67 42.54 17.40
N GLU A 432 -8.86 42.56 16.80
CA GLU A 432 -9.23 43.58 15.82
C GLU A 432 -9.22 45.00 16.42
N ASN A 433 -9.74 45.16 17.64
CA ASN A 433 -9.73 46.46 18.32
C ASN A 433 -8.31 46.94 18.63
N ALA A 434 -7.41 46.03 19.02
CA ALA A 434 -6.00 46.34 19.20
C ALA A 434 -5.33 46.79 17.88
N LEU A 435 -5.59 46.09 16.77
CA LEU A 435 -5.05 46.46 15.45
C LEU A 435 -5.58 47.82 14.96
N ARG A 436 -6.86 48.14 15.23
CA ARG A 436 -7.45 49.45 14.91
C ARG A 436 -6.77 50.59 15.68
N ALA A 437 -6.41 50.37 16.95
CA ALA A 437 -5.75 51.37 17.78
C ALA A 437 -4.34 51.76 17.25
N GLU A 438 -3.67 50.86 16.52
CA GLU A 438 -2.34 51.09 15.94
C GLU A 438 -2.38 51.71 14.53
N GLY A 439 -3.57 52.08 14.02
CA GLY A 439 -3.72 52.61 12.65
C GLY A 439 -3.48 51.57 11.55
N ARG A 440 -3.30 50.29 11.90
CA ARG A 440 -3.14 49.16 10.97
C ARG A 440 -4.50 48.59 10.60
N LEU A 441 -5.39 49.44 10.11
CA LEU A 441 -6.77 49.08 9.78
C LEU A 441 -6.86 47.93 8.75
N PRO A 442 -7.69 46.90 9.00
CA PRO A 442 -8.27 46.08 7.94
C PRO A 442 -9.54 46.78 7.41
N SER A 443 -9.74 46.86 6.10
CA SER A 443 -10.99 47.38 5.51
C SER A 443 -11.28 46.68 4.17
N PRO A 444 -12.53 46.52 3.69
CA PRO A 444 -13.84 46.93 4.22
C PRO A 444 -14.90 45.81 4.08
N HIS A 445 -15.26 45.08 5.14
CA HIS A 445 -16.63 44.56 5.27
C HIS A 445 -16.93 44.36 6.75
N PRO A 446 -17.94 45.03 7.32
CA PRO A 446 -18.62 44.49 8.48
C PRO A 446 -19.21 43.15 8.05
N LEU A 447 -19.08 42.11 8.87
CA LEU A 447 -19.96 40.95 8.77
C LEU A 447 -21.38 41.48 9.00
N SER A 448 -22.06 41.86 7.92
CA SER A 448 -23.49 42.08 7.94
C SER A 448 -24.10 40.77 8.42
N ALA A 449 -24.84 40.87 9.53
CA ALA A 449 -25.82 39.91 10.02
C ALA A 449 -26.14 38.81 9.01
N VAL A 450 -25.54 37.64 9.20
CA VAL A 450 -26.16 36.40 8.74
C VAL A 450 -27.37 36.23 9.66
N GLU A 451 -28.52 36.64 9.12
CA GLU A 451 -29.88 36.25 9.46
C GLU A 451 -30.03 35.38 10.72
N GLU A 452 -30.22 36.02 11.87
CA GLU A 452 -31.16 35.52 12.88
C GLU A 452 -32.59 35.70 12.35
N SER A 453 -32.96 34.92 11.35
CA SER A 453 -34.35 34.69 10.97
C SER A 453 -34.55 33.22 10.65
N GLY A 454 -34.43 32.41 11.70
CA GLY A 454 -34.65 30.97 11.63
C GLY A 454 -34.84 30.31 13.00
N ALA A 455 -35.35 31.05 14.00
CA ALA A 455 -35.73 30.48 15.28
C ALA A 455 -36.75 31.38 16.00
N ARG A 456 -38.00 31.35 15.53
CA ARG A 456 -39.23 31.57 16.31
C ARG A 456 -40.47 31.48 15.39
N ARG A 457 -40.87 30.25 15.07
CA ARG A 457 -42.22 29.68 15.23
C ARG A 457 -42.23 28.27 14.69
#